data_AF-A0A7S3ADY2-F1
#
_entry.id   AF-A0A7S3ADY2-F1
#
_cell.length_a   1.000
_cell.length_b   1.000
_cell.length_c   1.000
_cell.angle_alpha   90.00
_cell.angle_beta   90.00
_cell.angle_gamma   90.00
#
_symmetry.space_group_name_H-M   'P 1'
#
loop_
_entity.id
_entity.type
_entity.pdbx_description
1 polymer ?
#
loop_
_entity_poly.entity_id
_entity_poly.type
_entity_poly.pdbx_seq_one_letter_code
_entity_poly.pdbx_strand_id
1 'polypeptide(L)'
;ISLDETGSEGEEAAPPDSPGVRIVGSKAPLANAFPHAREHCTVCPFGSKHKQQRRFCPHCYCAVCEEPASACSSWGEHCIELWATQREKRREAVANPSSETQGMRAARLKRFAS
;
A
#
# COMPACT_ATOMS: atom_id res chain seq x y z
N ILE A 1 63.87 22.64 -6.89
CA ILE A 1 62.90 21.52 -6.88
C ILE A 1 61.54 22.10 -6.52
N SER A 2 60.68 22.26 -7.53
CA SER A 2 59.26 22.59 -7.32
C SER A 2 58.57 21.41 -6.67
N LEU A 3 57.78 21.66 -5.64
CA LEU A 3 56.81 20.71 -5.13
C LEU A 3 55.44 21.36 -5.27
N ASP A 4 54.66 20.78 -6.17
CA ASP A 4 53.25 20.95 -6.41
C ASP A 4 52.42 20.65 -5.15
N GLU A 5 51.61 21.62 -4.72
CA GLU A 5 50.57 21.40 -3.71
C GLU A 5 49.23 21.18 -4.42
N THR A 6 48.89 19.92 -4.68
CA THR A 6 47.53 19.53 -5.08
C THR A 6 46.68 19.34 -3.83
N GLY A 7 45.89 20.36 -3.49
CA GLY A 7 44.78 20.25 -2.55
C GLY A 7 43.61 19.52 -3.20
N SER A 8 43.38 18.27 -2.80
CA SER A 8 42.15 17.52 -3.09
C SER A 8 41.34 17.43 -1.80
N GLU A 9 40.31 18.25 -1.71
CA GLU A 9 39.45 18.36 -0.53
C GLU A 9 38.56 17.12 -0.37
N GLY A 10 38.74 16.42 0.76
CA GLY A 10 37.64 15.91 1.58
C GLY A 10 36.75 14.81 1.02
N GLU A 11 37.25 13.57 0.96
CA GLU A 11 36.39 12.40 1.11
C GLU A 11 36.14 12.20 2.62
N GLU A 12 35.13 12.90 3.14
CA GLU A 12 34.71 12.76 4.54
C GLU A 12 34.00 11.43 4.73
N ALA A 13 34.80 10.40 5.05
CA ALA A 13 34.30 9.09 5.43
C ALA A 13 33.41 9.23 6.66
N ALA A 14 32.12 8.93 6.48
CA ALA A 14 31.15 8.85 7.56
C ALA A 14 31.68 7.97 8.70
N PRO A 15 31.51 8.36 9.98
CA PRO A 15 32.08 7.65 11.12
C PRO A 15 31.57 6.20 11.19
N PRO A 16 32.44 5.23 11.56
CA PRO A 16 32.16 3.79 11.53
C PRO A 16 31.07 3.31 12.52
N ASP A 17 30.50 4.23 13.31
CA ASP A 17 29.52 3.94 14.36
C ASP A 17 28.14 4.58 14.09
N SER A 18 27.89 5.06 12.87
CA SER A 18 26.51 5.38 12.48
C SER A 18 25.75 4.07 12.26
N PRO A 19 24.66 3.77 12.99
CA PRO A 19 23.86 2.59 12.72
C PRO A 19 23.17 2.77 11.36
N GLY A 20 23.83 2.29 10.31
CA GLY A 20 23.33 2.33 8.94
C GLY A 20 22.00 1.59 8.88
N VAL A 21 20.92 2.32 8.64
CA VAL A 21 19.59 1.72 8.46
C VAL A 21 19.60 0.93 7.16
N ARG A 22 19.65 -0.40 7.26
CA ARG A 22 19.54 -1.31 6.12
C ARG A 22 18.08 -1.68 5.90
N ILE A 23 17.47 -1.13 4.85
CA ILE A 23 16.13 -1.53 4.42
C ILE A 23 16.23 -2.88 3.70
N VAL A 24 15.63 -3.91 4.27
CA VAL A 24 15.53 -5.24 3.65
C VAL A 24 14.11 -5.41 3.12
N GLY A 25 13.97 -5.50 1.79
CA GLY A 25 12.69 -5.77 1.14
C GLY A 25 12.37 -7.27 1.12
N SER A 26 11.24 -7.66 1.71
CA SER A 26 10.71 -9.03 1.63
C SER A 26 9.81 -9.18 0.41
N LYS A 27 9.93 -10.30 -0.33
CA LYS A 27 9.06 -10.60 -1.50
C LYS A 27 7.65 -11.07 -1.10
N ALA A 28 7.43 -11.44 0.16
CA ALA A 28 6.11 -11.82 0.64
C ALA A 28 5.23 -10.57 0.80
N PRO A 29 3.94 -10.60 0.38
CA PRO A 29 3.04 -9.49 0.62
C PRO A 29 2.88 -9.27 2.12
N LEU A 30 3.53 -8.22 2.64
CA LEU A 30 3.47 -7.87 4.06
C LEU A 30 2.03 -7.67 4.55
N ALA A 31 1.14 -7.25 3.64
CA ALA A 31 -0.29 -7.08 3.87
C ALA A 31 -0.98 -8.32 4.46
N ASN A 32 -0.48 -9.54 4.18
CA ASN A 32 -1.11 -10.77 4.70
C ASN A 32 -0.48 -11.28 6.00
N ALA A 33 0.66 -10.73 6.42
CA ALA A 33 1.37 -11.18 7.63
C ALA A 33 0.71 -10.66 8.92
N PHE A 34 -0.18 -9.67 8.79
CA PHE A 34 -0.86 -9.02 9.90
C PHE A 34 -2.37 -9.01 9.68
N PRO A 35 -3.18 -8.84 10.74
CA PRO A 35 -4.61 -8.61 10.62
C PRO A 35 -4.88 -7.48 9.62
N HIS A 36 -5.73 -7.75 8.63
CA HIS A 36 -6.02 -6.79 7.58
C HIS A 36 -7.50 -6.79 7.23
N ALA A 37 -7.95 -5.61 6.82
CA ALA A 37 -9.24 -5.43 6.18
C ALA A 37 -9.28 -6.26 4.90
N ARG A 38 -10.46 -6.78 4.60
CA ARG A 38 -10.68 -7.74 3.52
C ARG A 38 -10.12 -7.23 2.20
N GLU A 39 -10.38 -5.99 1.81
CA GLU A 39 -9.91 -5.37 0.57
C GLU A 39 -8.39 -5.30 0.40
N HIS A 40 -7.62 -5.48 1.48
CA HIS A 40 -6.16 -5.56 1.47
C HIS A 40 -5.63 -6.99 1.45
N CYS A 41 -6.51 -8.00 1.54
CA CYS A 41 -6.10 -9.40 1.46
C CYS A 41 -5.61 -9.72 0.05
N THR A 42 -4.35 -10.12 -0.06
CA THR A 42 -3.77 -10.57 -1.34
C THR A 42 -3.80 -12.09 -1.47
N VAL A 43 -4.13 -12.84 -0.40
CA VAL A 43 -4.33 -14.31 -0.46
C VAL A 43 -5.64 -14.67 -1.15
N CYS A 44 -6.71 -13.94 -0.85
CA CYS A 44 -8.04 -14.20 -1.38
C CYS A 44 -8.40 -13.14 -2.43
N PRO A 45 -8.20 -13.39 -3.74
CA PRO A 45 -8.64 -12.44 -4.76
C PRO A 45 -10.17 -12.39 -4.80
N PHE A 46 -10.74 -11.28 -4.35
CA PHE A 46 -12.19 -11.08 -4.35
C PHE A 46 -12.64 -10.64 -5.74
N GLY A 47 -12.93 -11.62 -6.59
CA GLY A 47 -13.53 -11.38 -7.89
C GLY A 47 -14.99 -10.92 -7.79
N SER A 48 -15.58 -10.55 -8.92
CA SER A 48 -16.91 -9.94 -8.99
C SER A 48 -18.08 -10.85 -8.57
N LYS A 49 -17.84 -12.15 -8.33
CA LYS A 49 -18.91 -13.12 -8.00
C LYS A 49 -19.19 -13.14 -6.50
N HIS A 50 -20.47 -13.16 -6.13
CA HIS A 50 -20.94 -13.22 -4.73
C HIS A 50 -20.28 -14.33 -3.89
N LYS A 51 -20.09 -15.53 -4.46
CA LYS A 51 -19.42 -16.65 -3.74
C LYS A 51 -17.95 -16.36 -3.42
N GLN A 52 -17.26 -15.58 -4.26
CA GLN A 52 -15.89 -15.14 -4.00
C GLN A 52 -15.86 -14.06 -2.92
N GLN A 53 -16.99 -13.38 -2.69
CA GLN A 53 -17.08 -12.33 -1.68
C GLN A 53 -17.00 -12.87 -0.25
N ARG A 54 -17.42 -14.12 -0.04
CA ARG A 54 -17.44 -14.77 1.28
C ARG A 54 -16.11 -15.39 1.71
N ARG A 55 -15.13 -15.48 0.81
CA ARG A 55 -13.80 -16.03 1.14
C ARG A 55 -13.09 -15.11 2.14
N PHE A 56 -12.26 -15.70 2.99
CA PHE A 56 -11.38 -15.01 3.92
C PHE A 56 -10.11 -15.84 4.14
N CYS A 57 -9.02 -15.17 4.52
CA CYS A 57 -7.81 -15.82 4.99
C CYS A 57 -7.73 -15.77 6.53
N PRO A 58 -6.79 -16.49 7.16
CA PRO A 58 -6.65 -16.51 8.63
C PRO A 58 -6.42 -15.14 9.28
N HIS A 59 -5.88 -14.18 8.53
CA HIS A 59 -5.61 -12.81 9.00
C HIS A 59 -6.66 -11.78 8.53
N CYS A 60 -7.71 -12.21 7.84
CA CYS A 60 -8.83 -11.31 7.54
C CYS A 60 -9.61 -10.99 8.81
N TYR A 61 -10.08 -9.75 8.89
CA TYR A 61 -10.79 -9.23 10.06
C TYR A 61 -12.13 -8.61 9.67
N CYS A 62 -13.14 -8.77 10.52
CA CYS A 62 -14.43 -8.12 10.37
C CYS A 62 -14.39 -6.73 11.02
N ALA A 63 -14.34 -5.69 10.21
CA ALA A 63 -14.34 -4.31 10.69
C ALA A 63 -15.66 -3.90 11.37
N VAL A 64 -16.75 -4.67 11.20
CA VAL A 64 -18.05 -4.40 11.83
C VAL A 64 -18.10 -4.94 13.25
N CYS A 65 -17.64 -6.17 13.45
CA CYS A 65 -17.70 -6.87 14.74
C CYS A 65 -16.40 -6.82 15.53
N GLU A 66 -15.36 -6.25 14.94
CA GLU A 66 -14.04 -6.15 15.54
C GLU A 66 -13.42 -7.51 15.96
N GLU A 67 -13.67 -8.55 15.16
CA GLU A 67 -13.18 -9.90 15.40
C GLU A 67 -12.60 -10.56 14.12
N PRO A 68 -11.80 -11.63 14.25
CA PRO A 68 -11.32 -12.40 13.11
C PRO A 68 -12.49 -12.85 12.22
N ALA A 69 -12.30 -12.85 10.90
CA ALA A 69 -13.34 -13.25 9.95
C ALA A 69 -13.87 -14.68 10.20
N SER A 70 -13.04 -15.55 10.77
CA SER A 70 -13.41 -16.91 11.16
C SER A 70 -14.32 -17.01 12.37
N ALA A 71 -14.34 -15.98 13.24
CA ALA A 71 -15.18 -15.93 14.44
C ALA A 71 -16.52 -15.22 14.18
N CYS A 72 -16.56 -14.32 13.18
CA CYS A 72 -17.75 -13.55 12.84
C CYS A 72 -18.88 -14.43 12.27
N SER A 73 -19.95 -14.58 13.05
CA SER A 73 -21.16 -15.34 12.68
C SER A 73 -21.88 -14.76 11.47
N SER A 74 -21.86 -13.43 11.32
CA SER A 74 -22.50 -12.70 10.22
C SER A 74 -21.52 -12.30 9.10
N TRP A 75 -20.35 -12.96 9.01
CA TRP A 75 -19.32 -12.62 8.02
C TRP A 75 -19.85 -12.54 6.59
N GLY A 76 -20.73 -13.47 6.22
CA GLY A 76 -21.29 -13.58 4.88
C GLY A 76 -22.14 -12.37 4.45
N GLU A 77 -22.62 -11.57 5.38
CA GLU A 77 -23.38 -10.32 5.14
C GLU A 77 -22.44 -9.12 5.25
N HIS A 78 -21.70 -9.02 6.36
CA HIS A 78 -20.77 -7.91 6.61
C HIS A 78 -19.72 -7.76 5.50
N CYS A 79 -19.21 -8.86 4.95
CA CYS A 79 -18.20 -8.80 3.89
C CYS A 79 -18.76 -8.22 2.57
N ILE A 80 -20.06 -8.34 2.34
CA ILE A 80 -20.75 -7.87 1.13
C ILE A 80 -21.08 -6.40 1.26
N GLU A 81 -21.60 -5.97 2.42
CA GLU A 81 -21.93 -4.58 2.70
C GLU A 81 -20.70 -3.68 2.68
N LEU A 82 -19.62 -4.11 3.35
CA LEU A 82 -18.33 -3.41 3.30
C LEU A 82 -17.80 -3.30 1.87
N TRP A 83 -17.97 -4.35 1.06
CA TRP A 83 -17.56 -4.32 -0.34
C TRP A 83 -18.41 -3.39 -1.22
N ALA A 84 -19.72 -3.32 -0.97
CA ALA A 84 -20.62 -2.43 -1.69
C ALA A 84 -20.30 -0.96 -1.38
N THR A 85 -20.15 -0.63 -0.10
CA THR A 85 -19.81 0.73 0.37
C THR A 85 -18.42 1.18 -0.13
N GLN A 86 -17.41 0.30 -0.09
CA GLN A 86 -16.08 0.63 -0.62
C GLN A 86 -16.10 0.91 -2.13
N ARG A 87 -16.89 0.14 -2.89
CA ARG A 87 -17.04 0.37 -4.35
C ARG A 87 -17.72 1.70 -4.63
N GLU A 88 -18.72 2.08 -3.85
CA GLU A 88 -19.38 3.36 -4.01
C GLU A 88 -18.40 4.50 -3.74
N LYS A 89 -17.68 4.46 -2.60
CA LYS A 89 -16.62 5.44 -2.30
C LYS A 89 -15.56 5.54 -3.39
N ARG A 90 -15.16 4.40 -4.00
CA ARG A 90 -14.23 4.39 -5.14
C ARG A 90 -14.83 5.02 -6.40
N ARG A 91 -16.12 4.81 -6.67
CA ARG A 91 -16.83 5.45 -7.81
C ARG A 91 -16.92 6.94 -7.60
N GLU A 92 -17.29 7.38 -6.40
CA GLU A 92 -17.33 8.79 -6.02
C GLU A 92 -15.96 9.44 -6.16
N ALA A 93 -14.89 8.80 -5.66
CA ALA A 93 -13.53 9.32 -5.78
C ALA A 93 -13.04 9.41 -7.24
N VAL A 94 -13.52 8.54 -8.13
CA VAL A 94 -13.24 8.61 -9.58
C VAL A 94 -14.07 9.71 -10.26
N ALA A 95 -15.33 9.87 -9.87
CA ALA A 95 -16.22 10.90 -10.40
C ALA A 95 -15.85 12.30 -9.92
N ASN A 96 -15.32 12.41 -8.69
CA ASN A 96 -14.88 13.65 -8.06
C ASN A 96 -13.43 13.50 -7.59
N PRO A 97 -12.46 13.52 -8.52
CA PRO A 97 -11.05 13.45 -8.16
C PRO A 97 -10.66 14.76 -7.46
N SER A 98 -10.23 14.67 -6.19
CA SER A 98 -9.70 15.80 -5.43
C SER A 98 -8.64 16.56 -6.23
N SER A 99 -8.55 17.88 -6.04
CA SER A 99 -7.66 18.80 -6.75
C SER A 99 -6.18 18.37 -6.72
N GLU A 100 -5.74 17.66 -5.67
CA GLU A 100 -4.41 17.05 -5.57
C GLU A 100 -4.10 16.04 -6.70
N THR A 101 -5.08 15.21 -7.08
CA THR A 101 -4.91 14.21 -8.14
C THR A 101 -5.03 14.82 -9.55
N GLN A 102 -5.69 15.97 -9.67
CA GLN A 102 -5.82 16.75 -10.90
C GLN A 102 -4.45 17.35 -11.31
N GLY A 103 -3.64 17.80 -10.35
CA GLY A 103 -2.30 18.33 -10.61
C GLY A 103 -1.31 17.29 -11.14
N MET A 104 -1.36 16.05 -10.63
CA MET A 104 -0.45 14.97 -11.06
C MET A 104 -0.74 14.46 -12.48
N ARG A 105 -2.02 14.43 -12.89
CA ARG A 105 -2.41 14.06 -14.26
C ARG A 105 -1.98 15.11 -15.28
N ALA A 106 -2.09 16.40 -14.94
CA ALA A 106 -1.64 17.49 -15.80
C ALA A 106 -0.11 17.52 -15.99
N ALA A 107 0.67 17.13 -14.96
CA ALA A 107 2.13 17.05 -15.05
C ALA A 107 2.63 15.95 -16.00
N ARG A 108 1.89 14.84 -16.15
CA ARG A 108 2.27 13.73 -17.02
C ARG A 108 2.14 14.05 -18.51
N LEU A 109 1.15 14.86 -18.90
CA LEU A 109 0.94 15.28 -20.30
C LEU A 109 2.00 16.30 -20.77
N LYS A 110 2.62 17.05 -19.86
CA LYS A 110 3.66 18.04 -20.18
C LYS A 110 5.02 17.42 -20.51
N ARG A 111 5.24 16.15 -20.20
CA ARG A 111 6.52 15.44 -20.46
C ARG A 111 6.64 14.78 -21.82
N PHE A 112 5.56 14.71 -22.60
CA PHE A 112 5.53 14.08 -23.93
C PHE A 112 5.37 15.09 -25.09
N ALA A 113 5.45 16.39 -24.78
CA ALA A 113 5.31 17.48 -25.75
C ALA A 113 6.61 18.31 -25.86
N SER A 114 7.76 17.64 -25.91
CA SER A 114 9.07 18.24 -26.21
C SER A 114 9.80 17.40 -27.23
#